data_AF-A0A514C516-F1
#
_entry.id   AF-A0A514C516-F1
#
_cell.length_a   1.000
_cell.length_b   1.000
_cell.length_c   1.000
_cell.angle_alpha   90.00
_cell.angle_beta   90.00
_cell.angle_gamma   90.00
#
_symmetry.space_group_name_H-M   'P 1'
#
loop_
_entity.id
_entity.type
_entity.pdbx_description
1 polymer ?
#
loop_
_entity_poly.entity_id
_entity_poly.type
_entity_poly.pdbx_seq_one_letter_code
_entity_poly.pdbx_strand_id
1 'polypeptide(L)'
;MDGSAGVRSFRTPEIQRLDAFVDAAFAFAVSLLIIAGAEPLQSFADLARALARIPAFACGFALIALFWLAHRTWSRLTPVRTGWTTFLSLTVVFAVLVFVFPLRLLTETATHYISGGLLPGGRLMSGLTDLRWTYVIYGAGFAILSGLNAALFAHAACALRDGDPAARRAGLQWAGTWTIATATGLISALIAATPLLRLAPWLPGVIYNLIPLGVAVITLRKRRAVAA
;
A
#
# COMPACT_ATOMS: atom_id res chain seq x y z
N MET A 1 -0.08 20.29 -44.33
CA MET A 1 -0.76 20.55 -43.04
C MET A 1 -0.99 19.20 -42.39
N ASP A 2 -0.16 18.90 -41.40
CA ASP A 2 0.01 17.58 -40.82
C ASP A 2 -1.13 17.25 -39.83
N GLY A 3 -1.91 16.23 -40.17
CA GLY A 3 -3.07 15.77 -39.42
C GLY A 3 -2.65 14.89 -38.25
N SER A 4 -2.06 15.50 -37.22
CA SER A 4 -1.88 14.86 -35.91
C SER A 4 -3.21 14.78 -35.18
N ALA A 5 -4.10 13.90 -35.66
CA ALA A 5 -5.28 13.48 -34.94
C ALA A 5 -4.82 12.72 -33.69
N GLY A 6 -4.75 13.44 -32.57
CA GLY A 6 -4.45 12.87 -31.26
C GLY A 6 -5.41 11.72 -30.98
N VAL A 7 -4.86 10.51 -30.87
CA VAL A 7 -5.58 9.32 -30.44
C VAL A 7 -6.00 9.53 -28.98
N ARG A 8 -7.14 10.19 -28.76
CA ARG A 8 -7.83 10.13 -27.48
C ARG A 8 -8.39 8.72 -27.38
N SER A 9 -7.75 7.84 -26.60
CA SER A 9 -8.33 6.54 -26.30
C SER A 9 -9.63 6.78 -25.51
N PHE A 10 -10.78 6.66 -26.18
CA PHE A 10 -12.08 6.73 -25.52
C PHE A 10 -12.24 5.48 -24.65
N ARG A 11 -11.90 5.57 -23.36
CA ARG A 11 -12.25 4.54 -22.38
C ARG A 11 -13.76 4.50 -22.24
N THR A 12 -14.35 3.31 -22.22
CA THR A 12 -15.80 3.18 -22.04
C THR A 12 -16.24 3.84 -20.73
N PRO A 13 -17.42 4.48 -20.68
CA PRO A 13 -17.90 5.19 -19.49
C PRO A 13 -17.93 4.33 -18.22
N GLU A 14 -18.21 3.04 -18.35
CA GLU A 14 -18.23 2.08 -17.24
C GLU A 14 -16.87 1.90 -16.57
N ILE A 15 -15.79 1.87 -17.36
CA ILE A 15 -14.41 1.80 -16.84
C ILE A 15 -14.10 3.07 -16.03
N GLN A 16 -14.52 4.23 -16.53
CA GLN A 16 -14.32 5.51 -15.87
C GLN A 16 -15.09 5.58 -14.54
N ARG A 17 -16.27 4.95 -14.44
CA ARG A 17 -17.07 4.92 -13.20
C ARG A 17 -16.42 4.07 -12.11
N LEU A 18 -15.89 2.90 -12.45
CA LEU A 18 -15.18 2.07 -11.46
C LEU A 18 -13.93 2.79 -10.96
N ASP A 19 -13.12 3.33 -11.87
CA ASP A 19 -11.91 4.08 -11.50
C ASP A 19 -12.26 5.29 -10.62
N ALA A 20 -13.33 6.03 -10.95
CA ALA A 20 -13.81 7.15 -10.14
C ALA A 20 -14.30 6.72 -8.75
N PHE A 21 -14.99 5.57 -8.65
CA PHE A 21 -15.43 5.03 -7.37
C PHE A 21 -14.23 4.64 -6.49
N VAL A 22 -13.22 3.99 -7.07
CA VAL A 22 -11.98 3.65 -6.35
C VAL A 22 -11.25 4.92 -5.91
N ASP A 23 -11.09 5.90 -6.80
CA ASP A 23 -10.47 7.21 -6.47
C ASP A 23 -11.21 7.89 -5.31
N ALA A 24 -12.54 7.90 -5.32
CA ALA A 24 -13.36 8.46 -4.23
C ALA A 24 -13.19 7.69 -2.91
N ALA A 25 -13.11 6.37 -2.96
CA ALA A 25 -12.91 5.54 -1.77
C ALA A 25 -11.53 5.77 -1.12
N PHE A 26 -10.48 5.93 -1.92
CA PHE A 26 -9.15 6.28 -1.41
C PHE A 26 -9.13 7.69 -0.79
N ALA A 27 -9.77 8.67 -1.42
CA ALA A 27 -9.92 10.01 -0.85
C ALA A 27 -10.68 9.96 0.48
N PHE A 28 -11.75 9.17 0.56
CA PHE A 28 -12.49 8.96 1.79
C PHE A 28 -11.66 8.26 2.88
N ALA A 29 -10.83 7.27 2.52
CA ALA A 29 -9.92 6.61 3.44
C ALA A 29 -8.90 7.58 4.07
N VAL A 30 -8.36 8.52 3.28
CA VAL A 30 -7.48 9.59 3.79
C VAL A 30 -8.22 10.50 4.75
N SER A 31 -9.46 10.89 4.45
CA SER A 31 -10.29 11.69 5.36
C SER A 31 -10.61 10.94 6.65
N LEU A 32 -10.90 9.65 6.58
CA LEU A 32 -11.09 8.81 7.76
C LEU A 32 -9.80 8.71 8.59
N LEU A 33 -8.64 8.65 7.95
CA LEU A 33 -7.35 8.58 8.66
C LEU A 33 -7.13 9.79 9.57
N ILE A 34 -7.46 11.00 9.09
CA ILE A 34 -7.33 12.23 9.89
C ILE A 34 -8.45 12.36 10.93
N ILE A 35 -9.70 12.10 10.55
CA ILE A 35 -10.86 12.26 11.44
C ILE A 35 -10.83 11.24 12.59
N ALA A 36 -10.42 10.00 12.32
CA ALA A 36 -10.35 8.95 13.33
C ALA A 36 -9.40 9.29 14.50
N GLY A 37 -8.45 10.22 14.29
CA GLY A 37 -7.52 10.69 15.31
C GLY A 37 -7.82 12.06 15.90
N ALA A 38 -8.92 12.69 15.52
CA ALA A 38 -9.32 13.97 16.06
C ALA A 38 -9.83 13.82 17.50
N GLU A 39 -9.25 14.58 18.43
CA GLU A 39 -9.74 14.75 19.80
C GLU A 39 -10.36 16.15 19.94
N PRO A 40 -11.36 16.34 20.82
CA PRO A 40 -11.91 17.66 21.09
C PRO A 40 -10.83 18.64 21.57
N LEU A 41 -10.73 19.80 20.93
CA LEU A 41 -9.78 20.85 21.31
C LEU A 41 -10.36 21.69 22.44
N GLN A 42 -9.98 21.39 23.68
CA GLN A 42 -10.45 22.11 24.89
C GLN A 42 -9.38 23.06 25.46
N SER A 43 -8.11 22.91 25.04
CA SER A 43 -6.99 23.74 25.49
C SER A 43 -5.92 23.91 24.40
N PHE A 44 -5.02 24.88 24.58
CA PHE A 44 -3.86 25.05 23.68
C PHE A 44 -2.92 23.84 23.72
N ALA A 45 -2.82 23.14 24.86
CA ALA A 45 -2.05 21.90 24.97
C ALA A 45 -2.64 20.79 24.08
N ASP A 46 -3.95 20.75 23.89
CA ASP A 46 -4.61 19.80 22.99
C ASP A 46 -4.31 20.12 21.53
N LEU A 47 -4.24 21.41 21.17
CA LEU A 47 -3.81 21.84 19.83
C LEU A 47 -2.36 21.39 19.55
N ALA A 48 -1.43 21.62 20.49
CA ALA A 48 -0.05 21.19 20.35
C ALA A 48 0.05 19.66 20.18
N ARG A 49 -0.74 18.89 20.94
CA ARG A 49 -0.80 17.43 20.82
C ARG A 49 -1.38 16.97 19.48
N ALA A 50 -2.38 17.67 18.96
CA ALA A 50 -2.94 17.40 17.63
C ALA A 50 -1.92 17.67 16.52
N LEU A 51 -1.19 18.79 16.58
CA LEU A 51 -0.12 19.12 15.62
C LEU A 51 1.03 18.10 15.67
N ALA A 52 1.36 17.58 16.86
CA ALA A 52 2.37 16.54 17.01
C ALA A 52 1.99 15.20 16.34
N ARG A 53 0.72 14.98 15.96
CA ARG A 53 0.29 13.80 15.17
C ARG A 53 0.49 13.96 13.67
N ILE A 54 0.81 15.15 13.16
CA ILE A 54 0.99 15.41 11.72
C ILE A 54 2.02 14.45 11.08
N PRO A 55 3.18 14.15 11.69
CA PRO A 55 4.13 13.19 11.11
C PRO A 55 3.53 11.79 10.94
N ALA A 56 2.77 11.31 11.93
CA ALA A 56 2.10 10.01 11.85
C ALA A 56 1.04 9.98 10.75
N PHE A 57 0.27 11.07 10.62
CA PHE A 57 -0.69 11.25 9.53
C PHE A 57 0.00 11.26 8.16
N ALA A 58 1.11 11.99 8.03
CA ALA A 58 1.88 12.05 6.78
C ALA A 58 2.39 10.66 6.35
N CYS A 59 2.87 9.85 7.29
CA CYS A 59 3.25 8.46 7.02
C CYS A 59 2.06 7.60 6.55
N GLY A 60 0.91 7.71 7.22
CA GLY A 60 -0.29 6.95 6.85
C GLY A 60 -0.85 7.38 5.49
N PHE A 61 -0.88 8.69 5.23
CA PHE A 61 -1.25 9.26 3.95
C PHE A 61 -0.35 8.75 2.82
N ALA A 62 0.97 8.75 3.02
CA ALA A 62 1.91 8.25 2.02
C ALA A 62 1.68 6.77 1.69
N LEU A 63 1.36 5.94 2.69
CA LEU A 63 1.05 4.53 2.50
C LEU A 63 -0.26 4.32 1.74
N ILE A 64 -1.33 5.06 2.08
CA ILE A 64 -2.59 5.01 1.32
C ILE A 64 -2.38 5.47 -0.13
N ALA A 65 -1.65 6.58 -0.32
CA ALA A 65 -1.34 7.15 -1.62
C ALA A 65 -0.51 6.18 -2.49
N LEU A 66 0.41 5.41 -1.88
CA LEU A 66 1.17 4.36 -2.57
C LEU A 66 0.25 3.32 -3.22
N PHE A 67 -0.72 2.79 -2.47
CA PHE A 67 -1.69 1.81 -2.99
C PHE A 67 -2.63 2.44 -4.03
N TRP A 68 -3.02 3.70 -3.83
CA TRP A 68 -3.81 4.43 -4.82
C TRP A 68 -3.05 4.61 -6.14
N LEU A 69 -1.77 5.02 -6.10
CA LEU A 69 -0.92 5.14 -7.28
C LEU A 69 -0.73 3.80 -7.99
N ALA A 70 -0.64 2.70 -7.24
CA ALA A 70 -0.59 1.35 -7.79
C ALA A 70 -1.85 1.00 -8.58
N HIS A 71 -3.02 1.25 -7.99
CA HIS A 71 -4.30 1.00 -8.65
C HIS A 71 -4.47 1.89 -9.89
N ARG A 72 -4.11 3.18 -9.81
CA ARG A 72 -4.08 4.11 -10.95
C ARG A 72 -3.18 3.62 -12.08
N THR A 73 -2.01 3.07 -11.74
CA THR A 73 -1.06 2.51 -12.71
C THR A 73 -1.64 1.27 -13.37
N TRP A 74 -2.24 0.37 -12.58
CA TRP A 74 -2.97 -0.79 -13.09
C TRP A 74 -4.12 -0.39 -14.01
N SER A 75 -4.91 0.61 -13.62
CA SER A 75 -6.06 1.10 -14.38
C SER A 75 -5.65 1.61 -15.76
N ARG A 76 -4.52 2.33 -15.85
CA ARG A 76 -3.95 2.81 -17.12
C ARG A 76 -3.41 1.70 -18.00
N LEU A 77 -2.83 0.67 -17.39
CA LEU A 77 -2.27 -0.47 -18.11
C LEU A 77 -3.34 -1.39 -18.69
N THR A 78 -4.51 -1.45 -18.06
CA THR A 78 -5.55 -2.43 -18.37
C THR A 78 -6.69 -1.79 -19.16
N PRO A 79 -6.83 -2.05 -20.48
CA PRO A 79 -7.81 -1.38 -21.33
C PRO A 79 -9.24 -1.91 -21.16
N VAL A 80 -9.42 -3.12 -20.64
CA VAL A 80 -10.73 -3.79 -20.48
C VAL A 80 -10.97 -4.12 -19.02
N ARG A 81 -12.20 -3.91 -18.53
CA ARG A 81 -12.62 -4.35 -17.19
C ARG A 81 -13.49 -5.59 -17.34
N THR A 82 -13.17 -6.61 -16.56
CA THR A 82 -13.96 -7.84 -16.41
C THR A 82 -14.63 -7.86 -15.03
N GLY A 83 -15.67 -8.68 -14.85
CA GLY A 83 -16.31 -8.86 -13.54
C GLY A 83 -15.32 -9.22 -12.42
N TRP A 84 -14.28 -10.01 -12.76
CA TRP A 84 -13.19 -10.35 -11.84
C TRP A 84 -12.37 -9.13 -11.41
N THR A 85 -11.98 -8.25 -12.35
CA THR A 85 -11.23 -7.02 -12.02
C THR A 85 -12.05 -6.03 -11.21
N THR A 86 -13.37 -5.99 -11.44
CA THR A 86 -14.30 -5.20 -10.62
C THR A 86 -14.35 -5.75 -9.20
N PHE A 87 -14.53 -7.06 -9.04
CA PHE A 87 -14.52 -7.72 -7.73
C PHE A 87 -13.21 -7.46 -6.95
N LEU A 88 -12.05 -7.61 -7.61
CA LEU A 88 -10.76 -7.32 -6.99
C LEU A 88 -10.62 -5.84 -6.61
N SER A 89 -11.06 -4.91 -7.46
CA SER A 89 -11.02 -3.47 -7.16
C SER A 89 -11.92 -3.11 -5.97
N LEU A 90 -13.12 -3.68 -5.89
CA LEU A 90 -14.01 -3.50 -4.75
C LEU A 90 -13.43 -4.12 -3.48
N THR A 91 -12.76 -5.25 -3.59
CA THR A 91 -12.04 -5.87 -2.46
C THR A 91 -10.88 -5.00 -1.99
N VAL A 92 -10.13 -4.36 -2.89
CA VAL A 92 -9.11 -3.37 -2.53
C VAL A 92 -9.73 -2.20 -1.77
N VAL A 93 -10.85 -1.65 -2.27
CA VAL A 93 -11.57 -0.56 -1.58
C VAL A 93 -11.98 -0.99 -0.17
N PHE A 94 -12.64 -2.14 -0.04
CA PHE A 94 -13.06 -2.67 1.25
C PHE A 94 -11.87 -2.85 2.20
N ALA A 95 -10.79 -3.48 1.73
CA ALA A 95 -9.58 -3.69 2.52
C ALA A 95 -8.97 -2.36 2.97
N VAL A 96 -8.82 -1.37 2.08
CA VAL A 96 -8.26 -0.05 2.44
C VAL A 96 -9.09 0.60 3.54
N LEU A 97 -10.43 0.59 3.42
CA LEU A 97 -11.32 1.20 4.41
C LEU A 97 -11.22 0.52 5.79
N VAL A 98 -11.21 -0.81 5.82
CA VAL A 98 -11.03 -1.58 7.07
C VAL A 98 -9.65 -1.32 7.69
N PHE A 99 -8.61 -1.21 6.85
CA PHE A 99 -7.23 -1.03 7.31
C PHE A 99 -6.84 0.40 7.65
N VAL A 100 -7.71 1.41 7.47
CA VAL A 100 -7.42 2.80 7.88
C VAL A 100 -7.09 2.89 9.37
N PHE A 101 -7.95 2.31 10.22
CA PHE A 101 -7.78 2.41 11.67
C PHE A 101 -6.52 1.70 12.16
N PRO A 102 -6.27 0.43 11.77
CA PRO A 102 -4.97 -0.18 12.02
C PRO A 102 -3.84 0.73 11.54
N LEU A 103 -3.85 1.16 10.27
CA LEU A 103 -2.73 1.89 9.68
C LEU A 103 -2.36 3.14 10.49
N ARG A 104 -3.36 3.87 10.99
CA ARG A 104 -3.17 5.00 11.89
C ARG A 104 -2.37 4.61 13.13
N LEU A 105 -2.80 3.55 13.81
CA LEU A 105 -2.14 3.09 15.03
C LEU A 105 -0.68 2.68 14.77
N LEU A 106 -0.40 2.05 13.62
CA LEU A 106 0.97 1.71 13.23
C LEU A 106 1.84 2.96 13.07
N THR A 107 1.35 3.98 12.37
CA THR A 107 2.15 5.17 12.08
C THR A 107 2.31 6.07 13.30
N GLU A 108 1.31 6.16 14.17
CA GLU A 108 1.43 6.83 15.48
C GLU A 108 2.45 6.10 16.36
N THR A 109 2.39 4.77 16.43
CA THR A 109 3.36 3.97 17.19
C THR A 109 4.78 4.10 16.63
N ALA A 110 4.94 3.98 15.30
CA ALA A 110 6.24 4.08 14.65
C ALA A 110 6.88 5.46 14.87
N THR A 111 6.12 6.54 14.69
CA THR A 111 6.63 7.90 14.92
C THR A 111 6.95 8.16 16.39
N HIS A 112 6.17 7.62 17.34
CA HIS A 112 6.49 7.67 18.76
C HIS A 112 7.85 7.00 19.06
N TYR A 113 8.09 5.79 18.57
CA TYR A 113 9.37 5.09 18.79
C TYR A 113 10.55 5.77 18.07
N ILE A 114 10.37 6.20 16.83
CA ILE A 114 11.43 6.88 16.06
C ILE A 114 11.82 8.22 16.70
N SER A 115 10.84 8.93 17.29
CA SER A 115 11.07 10.19 18.00
C SER A 115 11.59 10.01 19.43
N GLY A 116 11.86 8.78 19.89
CA GLY A 116 12.31 8.51 21.26
C GLY A 116 11.25 8.80 22.33
N GLY A 117 9.97 8.78 21.97
CA GLY A 117 8.84 9.00 22.87
C GLY A 117 8.29 10.43 22.92
N LEU A 118 8.85 11.35 22.12
CA LEU A 118 8.44 12.76 22.10
C LEU A 118 7.05 12.99 21.47
N LEU A 119 6.69 12.19 20.45
CA LEU A 119 5.42 12.33 19.73
C LEU A 119 4.30 11.49 20.37
N PRO A 120 3.02 11.82 20.21
CA PRO A 120 1.91 10.99 20.70
C PRO A 120 1.90 9.62 20.00
N GLY A 121 1.62 8.54 20.74
CA GLY A 121 1.46 7.19 20.14
C GLY A 121 1.75 6.01 21.08
N GLY A 122 2.40 6.23 22.23
CA GLY A 122 2.78 5.15 23.15
C GLY A 122 1.65 4.50 23.96
N ARG A 123 0.41 5.02 23.92
CA ARG A 123 -0.68 4.60 24.84
C ARG A 123 -1.22 3.18 24.62
N LEU A 124 -0.92 2.55 23.48
CA LEU A 124 -1.46 1.23 23.12
C LEU A 124 -0.43 0.09 23.22
N MET A 125 0.84 0.40 23.49
CA MET A 125 1.92 -0.59 23.59
C MET A 125 2.28 -0.77 25.06
N SER A 126 1.57 -1.66 25.77
CA SER A 126 1.86 -1.96 27.18
C SER A 126 2.85 -3.11 27.36
N GLY A 127 3.14 -3.86 26.28
CA GLY A 127 4.16 -4.91 26.30
C GLY A 127 4.44 -5.55 24.95
N LEU A 128 5.33 -6.55 24.97
CA LEU A 128 5.76 -7.28 23.77
C LEU A 128 4.61 -8.00 23.05
N THR A 129 3.59 -8.41 23.80
CA THR A 129 2.38 -9.05 23.24
C THR A 129 1.61 -8.10 22.33
N ASP A 130 1.44 -6.85 22.75
CA ASP A 130 0.78 -5.82 21.93
C ASP A 130 1.62 -5.57 20.67
N LEU A 131 2.95 -5.47 20.80
CA LEU A 131 3.87 -5.27 19.68
C LEU A 131 3.81 -6.42 18.67
N ARG A 132 3.72 -7.67 19.17
CA ARG A 132 3.51 -8.85 18.33
C ARG A 132 2.22 -8.73 17.53
N TRP A 133 1.10 -8.42 18.18
CA TRP A 133 -0.20 -8.35 17.51
C TRP A 133 -0.28 -7.21 16.52
N THR A 134 0.30 -6.05 16.86
CA THR A 134 0.57 -4.95 15.93
C THR A 134 1.24 -5.51 14.69
N TYR A 135 2.45 -6.08 14.78
CA TYR A 135 3.14 -6.59 13.59
C TYR A 135 2.37 -7.67 12.81
N VAL A 136 1.67 -8.57 13.49
CA VAL A 136 0.86 -9.61 12.81
C VAL A 136 -0.30 -9.00 12.03
N ILE A 137 -1.08 -8.11 12.66
CA ILE A 137 -2.23 -7.44 12.02
C ILE A 137 -1.77 -6.61 10.82
N TYR A 138 -0.67 -5.86 10.98
CA TYR A 138 -0.12 -5.03 9.90
C TYR A 138 0.52 -5.83 8.78
N GLY A 139 1.30 -6.85 9.11
CA GLY A 139 1.89 -7.75 8.12
C GLY A 139 0.83 -8.45 7.30
N ALA A 140 -0.23 -8.95 7.95
CA ALA A 140 -1.37 -9.56 7.27
C ALA A 140 -2.13 -8.56 6.39
N GLY A 141 -2.45 -7.37 6.90
CA GLY A 141 -3.14 -6.33 6.13
C GLY A 141 -2.36 -5.86 4.91
N PHE A 142 -1.07 -5.60 5.10
CA PHE A 142 -0.18 -5.24 4.02
C PHE A 142 -0.09 -6.37 2.99
N ALA A 143 0.02 -7.62 3.41
CA ALA A 143 0.04 -8.79 2.52
C ALA A 143 -1.27 -8.93 1.73
N ILE A 144 -2.43 -8.71 2.35
CA ILE A 144 -3.73 -8.73 1.66
C ILE A 144 -3.77 -7.64 0.58
N LEU A 145 -3.47 -6.38 0.95
CA LEU A 145 -3.53 -5.26 0.01
C LEU A 145 -2.53 -5.40 -1.15
N SER A 146 -1.29 -5.80 -0.83
CA SER A 146 -0.26 -6.04 -1.86
C SER A 146 -0.59 -7.26 -2.72
N GLY A 147 -1.17 -8.32 -2.15
CA GLY A 147 -1.59 -9.52 -2.88
C GLY A 147 -2.73 -9.24 -3.85
N LEU A 148 -3.71 -8.41 -3.45
CA LEU A 148 -4.78 -7.94 -4.34
C LEU A 148 -4.22 -7.13 -5.52
N ASN A 149 -3.25 -6.25 -5.26
CA ASN A 149 -2.57 -5.52 -6.33
C ASN A 149 -1.75 -6.45 -7.24
N ALA A 150 -1.05 -7.43 -6.68
CA ALA A 150 -0.34 -8.45 -7.45
C ALA A 150 -1.29 -9.23 -8.37
N ALA A 151 -2.47 -9.62 -7.86
CA ALA A 151 -3.50 -10.30 -8.64
C ALA A 151 -4.06 -9.42 -9.77
N LEU A 152 -4.32 -8.13 -9.50
CA LEU A 152 -4.76 -7.16 -10.52
C LEU A 152 -3.73 -7.04 -11.66
N PHE A 153 -2.45 -6.88 -11.34
CA PHE A 153 -1.38 -6.76 -12.34
C PHE A 153 -1.10 -8.09 -13.08
N ALA A 154 -1.19 -9.23 -12.39
CA ALA A 154 -1.05 -10.54 -13.02
C ALA A 154 -2.19 -10.81 -14.01
N HIS A 155 -3.43 -10.46 -13.62
CA HIS A 155 -4.58 -10.55 -14.51
C HIS A 155 -4.43 -9.62 -15.72
N ALA A 156 -3.96 -8.38 -15.51
CA ALA A 156 -3.68 -7.44 -16.59
C ALA A 156 -2.64 -7.99 -17.58
N ALA A 157 -1.55 -8.58 -17.08
CA ALA A 157 -0.54 -9.21 -17.91
C ALA A 157 -1.07 -10.43 -18.69
N CYS A 158 -2.01 -11.18 -18.12
CA CYS A 158 -2.67 -12.29 -18.81
C CYS A 158 -3.62 -11.79 -19.90
N ALA A 159 -4.38 -10.73 -19.63
CA ALA A 159 -5.29 -10.13 -20.60
C ALA A 159 -4.54 -9.48 -21.78
N LEU A 160 -3.30 -9.01 -21.55
CA LEU A 160 -2.40 -8.45 -22.57
C LEU A 160 -1.54 -9.51 -23.28
N ARG A 161 -1.82 -10.81 -23.12
CA ARG A 161 -0.98 -11.90 -23.64
C ARG A 161 -0.75 -11.81 -25.15
N ASP A 162 -1.82 -11.52 -25.89
CA ASP A 162 -1.82 -11.45 -27.36
C ASP A 162 -1.75 -9.99 -27.88
N GLY A 163 -1.58 -9.03 -26.95
CA GLY A 163 -1.47 -7.60 -27.25
C GLY A 163 -0.02 -7.12 -27.29
N ASP A 164 0.19 -5.85 -26.89
CA ASP A 164 1.52 -5.24 -26.84
C ASP A 164 2.47 -5.97 -25.87
N PRO A 165 3.58 -6.56 -26.37
CA PRO A 165 4.58 -7.22 -25.53
C PRO A 165 5.20 -6.31 -24.46
N ALA A 166 5.33 -5.01 -24.72
CA ALA A 166 5.89 -4.06 -23.77
C ALA A 166 4.94 -3.82 -22.59
N ALA A 167 3.66 -3.54 -22.87
CA ALA A 167 2.61 -3.42 -21.86
C ALA A 167 2.48 -4.71 -21.01
N ARG A 168 2.50 -5.88 -21.65
CA ARG A 168 2.51 -7.16 -20.93
C ARG A 168 3.70 -7.31 -19.98
N ARG A 169 4.90 -6.97 -20.45
CA ARG A 169 6.13 -7.05 -19.65
C ARG A 169 6.08 -6.07 -18.47
N ALA A 170 5.51 -4.88 -18.65
CA ALA A 170 5.27 -3.94 -17.55
C ALA A 170 4.29 -4.52 -16.52
N GLY A 171 3.19 -5.15 -16.96
CA GLY A 171 2.25 -5.83 -16.07
C GLY A 171 2.89 -6.93 -15.22
N LEU A 172 3.71 -7.78 -15.84
CA LEU A 172 4.46 -8.83 -15.14
C LEU A 172 5.49 -8.25 -14.15
N GLN A 173 6.13 -7.13 -14.49
CA GLN A 173 7.06 -6.45 -13.58
C GLN A 173 6.34 -5.92 -12.34
N TRP A 174 5.23 -5.21 -12.53
CA TRP A 174 4.41 -4.72 -11.44
C TRP A 174 3.85 -5.86 -10.59
N ALA A 175 3.34 -6.92 -11.21
CA ALA A 175 2.88 -8.12 -10.51
C ALA A 175 4.00 -8.70 -9.63
N GLY A 176 5.21 -8.86 -10.18
CA GLY A 176 6.37 -9.34 -9.42
C GLY A 176 6.73 -8.47 -8.22
N THR A 177 6.75 -7.14 -8.40
CA THR A 177 7.00 -6.19 -7.31
C THR A 177 5.98 -6.32 -6.19
N TRP A 178 4.69 -6.40 -6.53
CA TRP A 178 3.61 -6.55 -5.55
C TRP A 178 3.59 -7.94 -4.89
N THR A 179 4.00 -8.99 -5.60
CA THR A 179 4.20 -10.32 -5.01
C THR A 179 5.34 -10.32 -3.99
N ILE A 180 6.45 -9.62 -4.27
CA ILE A 180 7.53 -9.44 -3.28
C ILE A 180 7.02 -8.68 -2.06
N ALA A 181 6.27 -7.61 -2.25
CA ALA A 181 5.65 -6.88 -1.14
C ALA A 181 4.73 -7.79 -0.31
N THR A 182 3.94 -8.65 -0.96
CA THR A 182 3.07 -9.64 -0.31
C THR A 182 3.88 -10.61 0.55
N ALA A 183 4.93 -11.20 -0.02
CA ALA A 183 5.81 -12.12 0.68
C ALA A 183 6.49 -11.46 1.88
N THR A 184 6.96 -10.22 1.72
CA THR A 184 7.58 -9.44 2.81
C THR A 184 6.61 -9.19 3.96
N GLY A 185 5.35 -8.85 3.68
CA GLY A 185 4.32 -8.68 4.70
C GLY A 185 4.03 -9.97 5.47
N LEU A 186 3.92 -11.09 4.75
CA LEU A 186 3.74 -12.42 5.37
C LEU A 186 4.93 -12.81 6.24
N ILE A 187 6.16 -12.63 5.74
CA ILE A 187 7.38 -12.93 6.49
C ILE A 187 7.48 -12.08 7.75
N SER A 188 7.13 -10.79 7.67
CA SER A 188 7.09 -9.90 8.85
C SER A 188 6.10 -10.40 9.90
N ALA A 189 4.87 -10.76 9.50
CA ALA A 189 3.87 -11.32 10.40
C ALA A 189 4.30 -12.67 11.01
N LEU A 190 4.91 -13.54 10.21
CA LEU A 190 5.41 -14.84 10.68
C LEU A 190 6.53 -14.66 11.70
N ILE A 191 7.51 -13.79 11.44
CA ILE A 191 8.61 -13.53 12.37
C ILE A 191 8.10 -12.94 13.67
N ALA A 192 7.12 -12.02 13.63
CA ALA A 192 6.49 -11.49 14.82
C ALA A 192 5.79 -12.57 15.67
N ALA A 193 5.31 -13.66 15.06
CA ALA A 193 4.72 -14.78 15.78
C ALA A 193 5.74 -15.71 16.44
N THR A 194 7.04 -15.60 16.11
CA THR A 194 8.10 -16.43 16.67
C THR A 194 8.74 -15.81 17.92
N PRO A 195 9.48 -16.60 18.74
CA PRO A 195 10.26 -16.07 19.86
C PRO A 195 11.33 -15.04 19.46
N LEU A 196 11.67 -14.96 18.16
CA LEU A 196 12.67 -14.04 17.63
C LEU A 196 12.33 -12.57 17.90
N LEU A 197 11.05 -12.24 18.07
CA LEU A 197 10.61 -10.90 18.44
C LEU A 197 11.20 -10.44 19.78
N ARG A 198 11.45 -11.36 20.74
CA ARG A 198 12.10 -11.03 22.02
C ARG A 198 13.55 -10.59 21.85
N LEU A 199 14.24 -11.19 20.89
CA LEU A 199 15.66 -10.95 20.64
C LEU A 199 15.88 -9.73 19.74
N ALA A 200 15.00 -9.53 18.76
CA ALA A 200 15.07 -8.43 17.81
C ALA A 200 13.68 -7.82 17.55
N PRO A 201 13.16 -6.98 18.47
CA PRO A 201 11.84 -6.34 18.32
C PRO A 201 11.71 -5.47 17.06
N TRP A 202 12.83 -4.93 16.57
CA TRP A 202 12.91 -4.07 15.39
C TRP A 202 12.87 -4.86 14.06
N LEU A 203 13.14 -6.17 14.09
CA LEU A 203 13.33 -6.99 12.89
C LEU A 203 12.09 -7.05 11.98
N PRO A 204 10.86 -7.26 12.48
CA PRO A 204 9.66 -7.28 11.63
C PRO A 204 9.45 -5.97 10.85
N GLY A 205 9.82 -4.82 11.43
CA GLY A 205 9.75 -3.52 10.77
C GLY A 205 10.82 -3.34 9.70
N VAL A 206 12.06 -3.75 9.97
CA VAL A 206 13.19 -3.60 9.03
C VAL A 206 13.04 -4.48 7.78
N ILE A 207 12.32 -5.60 7.90
CA ILE A 207 12.05 -6.53 6.79
C ILE A 207 11.34 -5.87 5.61
N TYR A 208 10.58 -4.79 5.83
CA TYR A 208 9.96 -4.04 4.74
C TYR A 208 10.97 -3.38 3.79
N ASN A 209 12.22 -3.16 4.22
CA ASN A 209 13.31 -2.69 3.35
C ASN A 209 13.72 -3.73 2.29
N LEU A 210 13.29 -4.99 2.42
CA LEU A 210 13.47 -6.00 1.37
C LEU A 210 12.68 -5.69 0.10
N ILE A 211 11.63 -4.86 0.17
CA ILE A 211 10.83 -4.48 -1.00
C ILE A 211 11.66 -3.68 -2.01
N PRO A 212 12.24 -2.50 -1.66
CA PRO A 212 13.08 -1.76 -2.59
C PRO A 212 14.34 -2.54 -3.02
N LEU A 213 14.94 -3.33 -2.12
CA LEU A 213 16.08 -4.19 -2.44
C LEU A 213 15.72 -5.29 -3.46
N GLY A 214 14.60 -5.97 -3.28
CA GLY A 214 14.11 -7.00 -4.18
C GLY A 214 13.84 -6.44 -5.58
N VAL A 215 13.22 -5.25 -5.66
CA VAL A 215 13.01 -4.54 -6.93
C VAL A 215 14.35 -4.16 -7.59
N ALA A 216 15.30 -3.64 -6.82
CA ALA A 216 16.62 -3.28 -7.33
C ALA A 216 17.37 -4.49 -7.91
N VAL A 217 17.39 -5.63 -7.19
CA VAL A 217 18.03 -6.87 -7.66
C VAL A 217 17.42 -7.38 -8.95
N ILE A 218 16.09 -7.36 -9.08
CA ILE A 218 15.41 -7.79 -10.31
C ILE A 218 15.76 -6.88 -11.48
N THR A 219 15.79 -5.56 -11.25
CA THR A 219 16.15 -4.58 -12.27
C THR A 219 17.59 -4.77 -12.74
N LEU A 220 18.52 -4.98 -11.81
CA LEU A 220 19.94 -5.19 -12.10
C LEU A 220 20.18 -6.51 -12.86
N ARG A 221 19.54 -7.61 -12.46
CA ARG A 221 19.63 -8.90 -13.17
C ARG A 221 19.13 -8.79 -14.61
N LYS A 222 18.04 -8.06 -14.85
CA LYS A 222 17.50 -7.83 -16.19
C LYS A 222 18.44 -6.98 -17.05
N ARG A 223 19.07 -5.94 -16.49
CA ARG A 223 20.09 -5.15 -17.20
C ARG A 223 21.28 -6.00 -17.63
N ARG A 224 21.74 -6.91 -16.75
CA ARG A 224 22.85 -7.82 -17.07
C ARG A 224 22.50 -8.83 -18.15
N ALA A 225 21.29 -9.39 -18.13
CA ALA A 225 20.84 -10.36 -19.13
C ALA A 225 20.59 -9.77 -20.54
N VAL A 226 20.46 -8.44 -20.66
CA VAL A 226 20.36 -7.74 -21.95
C VAL A 226 21.73 -7.31 -22.48
N ALA A 227 22.74 -7.25 -21.61
CA ALA A 227 24.11 -6.86 -21.95
C ALA A 227 25.04 -8.06 -22.24
N ALA A 228 24.57 -9.29 -22.03
CA ALA A 228 25.25 -10.55 -22.34
C ALA A 228 24.59 -11.18 -23.57
#